data_AF-K1QSE8-F1
#
_entry.id   AF-K1QSE8-F1
#
_cell.length_a   1.000
_cell.length_b   1.000
_cell.length_c   1.000
_cell.angle_alpha   90.00
_cell.angle_beta   90.00
_cell.angle_gamma   90.00
#
_symmetry.space_group_name_H-M   'P 1'
#
loop_
_entity.id
_entity.type
_entity.pdbx_description
1 polymer ?
#
loop_
_entity_poly.entity_id
_entity_poly.type
_entity_poly.pdbx_seq_one_letter_code
_entity_poly.pdbx_strand_id
1 'polypeptide(L)'
;MSKKPFLLSQLRNRNIGESCVRDQQCVSVNSTCNETSGMCQCKTGHVYHRKTDTCEPERGLNESCNNALQRSVATPNGMCNVITGVCTCAGHVMVVDTRVNVTK
;
A
#
# COMPACT_ATOMS: atom_id res chain seq x y z
N MET A 1 -41.37 16.46 21.28
CA MET A 1 -40.24 15.60 21.68
C MET A 1 -40.21 14.38 20.77
N SER A 2 -39.27 14.30 19.83
CA SER A 2 -38.99 13.05 19.11
C SER A 2 -37.48 12.85 19.08
N LYS A 3 -37.00 11.97 19.97
CA LYS A 3 -35.60 11.60 20.10
C LYS A 3 -35.22 10.56 19.04
N LYS A 4 -34.21 10.92 18.24
CA LYS A 4 -33.07 10.10 17.75
C LYS A 4 -33.25 9.23 16.49
N PRO A 5 -32.17 9.00 15.70
CA PRO A 5 -30.79 9.00 16.18
C PRO A 5 -29.76 9.84 15.42
N PHE A 6 -28.87 10.40 16.24
CA PHE A 6 -27.54 10.92 15.97
C PHE A 6 -26.55 9.86 15.37
N LEU A 7 -27.03 8.85 14.64
CA LEU A 7 -26.24 7.68 14.22
C LEU A 7 -25.93 7.60 12.71
N LEU A 8 -26.47 8.48 11.86
CA LEU A 8 -26.26 8.37 10.41
C LEU A 8 -24.94 8.96 9.90
N SER A 9 -24.20 9.73 10.70
CA SER A 9 -22.96 10.41 10.25
C SER A 9 -21.67 9.60 10.48
N GLN A 10 -21.76 8.43 11.12
CA GLN A 10 -20.57 7.66 11.56
C GLN A 10 -20.17 6.52 10.61
N LEU A 11 -21.02 6.13 9.64
CA LEU A 11 -20.80 5.01 8.71
C LEU A 11 -20.82 5.46 7.24
N ARG A 12 -20.35 6.68 6.95
CA ARG A 12 -20.12 7.05 5.56
C ARG A 12 -18.85 6.32 5.11
N ASN A 13 -18.99 5.40 4.17
CA ASN A 13 -17.87 4.76 3.48
C ASN A 13 -16.98 5.85 2.84
N ARG A 14 -15.69 5.77 3.10
CA ARG A 14 -14.68 6.74 2.70
C ARG A 14 -13.58 6.07 1.89
N ASN A 15 -13.11 6.78 0.88
CA ASN A 15 -12.05 6.32 0.00
C ASN A 15 -10.67 6.65 0.59
N ILE A 16 -9.62 6.09 -0.01
CA ILE A 16 -8.25 6.39 0.40
C ILE A 16 -7.95 7.88 0.20
N GLY A 17 -7.32 8.50 1.21
CA GLY A 17 -7.04 9.93 1.24
C GLY A 17 -8.17 10.79 1.81
N GLU A 18 -9.35 10.21 2.10
CA GLU A 18 -10.40 10.94 2.81
C GLU A 18 -10.18 10.91 4.33
N SER A 19 -10.64 11.97 5.01
CA SER A 19 -10.56 12.06 6.47
C SER A 19 -11.33 10.92 7.13
N CYS A 20 -10.90 10.39 8.25
CA CYS A 20 -11.56 9.30 8.96
C CYS A 20 -11.33 9.43 10.46
N VAL A 21 -12.15 8.72 11.22
CA VAL A 21 -12.09 8.61 12.68
C VAL A 21 -11.89 7.15 13.11
N ARG A 22 -12.37 6.20 12.31
CA ARG A 22 -12.25 4.76 12.57
C ARG A 22 -11.95 4.00 11.29
N ASP A 23 -11.23 2.89 11.43
CA ASP A 23 -10.91 1.97 10.32
C ASP A 23 -12.14 1.51 9.55
N GLN A 24 -13.26 1.28 10.25
CA GLN A 24 -14.52 0.82 9.63
C GLN A 24 -15.13 1.82 8.64
N GLN A 25 -14.65 3.07 8.63
CA GLN A 25 -15.09 4.08 7.67
C GLN A 25 -14.36 3.94 6.33
N CYS A 26 -13.19 3.30 6.27
CA CYS A 26 -12.43 3.14 5.05
C CYS A 26 -12.96 1.94 4.26
N VAL A 27 -13.52 2.20 3.07
CA VAL A 27 -14.26 1.20 2.29
C VAL A 27 -13.36 0.16 1.62
N SER A 28 -12.10 0.52 1.40
CA SER A 28 -11.15 -0.28 0.64
C SER A 28 -10.64 -1.46 1.48
N VAL A 29 -10.63 -2.67 0.89
CA VAL A 29 -10.07 -3.84 1.56
C VAL A 29 -8.58 -3.59 1.81
N ASN A 30 -8.09 -3.93 3.00
CA ASN A 30 -6.74 -3.61 3.45
C ASN A 30 -6.45 -2.10 3.60
N SER A 31 -7.47 -1.31 3.89
CA SER A 31 -7.32 0.07 4.36
C SER A 31 -7.49 0.19 5.88
N THR A 32 -6.98 1.28 6.43
CA THR A 32 -7.03 1.63 7.86
C THR A 32 -7.07 3.14 7.98
N CYS A 33 -7.66 3.64 9.05
CA CYS A 33 -7.62 5.04 9.39
C CYS A 33 -6.31 5.34 10.12
N ASN A 34 -5.49 6.20 9.54
CA ASN A 34 -4.27 6.65 10.20
C ASN A 34 -4.66 7.58 11.35
N GLU A 35 -4.37 7.19 12.59
CA GLU A 35 -4.70 8.00 13.78
C GLU A 35 -3.92 9.32 13.83
N THR A 36 -2.73 9.37 13.22
CA THR A 36 -1.88 10.57 13.19
C THR A 36 -2.38 11.60 12.19
N SER A 37 -2.74 11.18 10.97
CA SER A 37 -3.24 12.09 9.94
C SER A 37 -4.76 12.25 9.93
N GLY A 38 -5.47 11.34 10.60
CA GLY A 38 -6.92 11.24 10.53
C GLY A 38 -7.42 10.97 9.12
N MET A 39 -6.68 10.20 8.29
CA MET A 39 -7.04 9.90 6.91
C MET A 39 -6.97 8.40 6.60
N CYS A 40 -7.86 7.93 5.72
CA CYS A 40 -7.87 6.56 5.25
C CYS A 40 -6.63 6.30 4.40
N GLN A 41 -5.86 5.28 4.75
CA GLN A 41 -4.67 4.85 4.02
C GLN A 41 -4.65 3.33 3.88
N CYS A 42 -3.81 2.83 2.98
CA CYS A 42 -3.58 1.40 2.90
C CYS A 42 -2.79 0.92 4.13
N LYS A 43 -3.12 -0.29 4.59
CA LYS A 43 -2.37 -0.97 5.65
C LYS A 43 -0.92 -1.19 5.20
N THR A 44 -0.02 -1.31 6.16
CA THR A 44 1.38 -1.68 5.91
C THR A 44 1.45 -2.91 5.01
N GLY A 45 2.36 -2.90 4.03
CA GLY A 45 2.46 -3.96 3.03
C GLY A 45 1.48 -3.82 1.86
N HIS A 46 0.72 -2.73 1.77
CA HIS A 46 -0.21 -2.46 0.67
C HIS A 46 -0.04 -1.04 0.11
N VAL A 47 -0.23 -0.92 -1.20
CA VAL A 47 -0.15 0.34 -1.96
C VAL A 47 -1.50 0.70 -2.54
N TYR A 48 -1.78 2.00 -2.58
CA TYR A 48 -3.03 2.50 -3.13
C TYR A 48 -3.01 2.50 -4.66
N HIS A 49 -3.99 1.79 -5.24
CA HIS A 49 -4.17 1.69 -6.67
C HIS A 49 -5.26 2.63 -7.16
N ARG A 50 -4.86 3.83 -7.63
CA ARG A 50 -5.79 4.90 -8.02
C ARG A 50 -6.76 4.54 -9.16
N LYS A 51 -6.47 3.53 -9.99
CA LYS A 51 -7.38 3.12 -11.09
C LYS A 51 -8.54 2.24 -10.61
N THR A 52 -8.33 1.44 -9.56
CA THR A 52 -9.34 0.53 -9.01
C THR A 52 -9.88 1.01 -7.67
N ASP A 53 -9.29 2.07 -7.10
CA ASP A 53 -9.57 2.59 -5.76
C ASP A 53 -9.32 1.54 -4.65
N THR A 54 -8.43 0.57 -4.91
CA THR A 54 -8.13 -0.55 -4.00
C THR A 54 -6.73 -0.47 -3.42
N CYS A 55 -6.54 -1.02 -2.23
CA CYS A 55 -5.21 -1.29 -1.67
C CYS A 55 -4.73 -2.67 -2.14
N GLU A 56 -3.70 -2.69 -2.96
CA GLU A 56 -3.09 -3.92 -3.45
C GLU A 56 -1.85 -4.26 -2.63
N PRO A 57 -1.53 -5.56 -2.43
CA PRO A 57 -0.31 -5.93 -1.74
C PRO A 57 0.91 -5.41 -2.48
N GLU A 58 1.85 -4.88 -1.71
CA GLU A 58 3.21 -4.64 -2.17
C GLU A 58 3.86 -5.97 -2.54
N ARG A 59 4.81 -5.92 -3.47
CA ARG A 59 5.47 -7.11 -4.02
C ARG A 59 6.91 -7.16 -3.58
N GLY A 60 7.52 -8.33 -3.58
CA GLY A 60 8.98 -8.48 -3.40
C GLY A 60 9.74 -8.07 -4.66
N LEU A 61 11.05 -7.86 -4.50
CA LEU A 61 11.96 -7.81 -5.65
C LEU A 61 11.89 -9.13 -6.42
N ASN A 62 11.93 -9.05 -7.74
CA ASN A 62 11.81 -10.20 -8.64
C ASN A 62 10.45 -10.93 -8.60
N GLU A 63 9.46 -10.41 -7.87
CA GLU A 63 8.09 -10.90 -7.95
C GLU A 63 7.35 -10.29 -9.13
N SER A 64 6.39 -11.07 -9.65
CA SER A 64 5.47 -10.61 -10.67
C SER A 64 4.63 -9.45 -10.17
N CYS A 65 4.59 -8.38 -10.95
CA CYS A 65 3.82 -7.20 -10.68
C CYS A 65 3.00 -6.85 -11.93
N ASN A 66 1.76 -6.45 -11.69
CA ASN A 66 0.80 -6.15 -12.75
C ASN A 66 0.66 -4.64 -12.98
N ASN A 67 1.18 -3.82 -12.06
CA ASN A 67 1.02 -2.39 -12.17
C ASN A 67 2.21 -1.59 -11.59
N ALA A 68 2.50 -0.44 -12.21
CA ALA A 68 3.60 0.45 -11.86
C ALA A 68 3.57 0.96 -10.39
N LEU A 69 2.40 0.94 -9.73
CA LEU A 69 2.25 1.34 -8.33
C LEU A 69 2.68 0.24 -7.35
N GLN A 70 2.72 -1.03 -7.77
CA GLN A 70 3.25 -2.12 -6.94
C GLN A 70 4.75 -1.91 -6.77
N ARG A 71 5.14 -1.45 -5.58
CA ARG A 71 6.53 -1.24 -5.20
C ARG A 71 7.08 -2.46 -4.48
N SER A 72 8.40 -2.53 -4.42
CA SER A 72 9.07 -3.57 -3.64
C SER A 72 8.95 -3.30 -2.15
N VAL A 73 8.44 -4.25 -1.37
CA VAL A 73 8.53 -4.19 0.11
C VAL A 73 9.99 -4.22 0.56
N ALA A 74 10.84 -4.96 -0.17
CA ALA A 74 12.23 -5.16 0.18
C ALA A 74 13.09 -3.91 -0.06
N THR A 75 12.65 -3.00 -0.93
CA THR A 75 13.41 -1.81 -1.30
C THR A 75 12.49 -0.60 -1.53
N PRO A 76 12.68 0.53 -0.80
CA PRO A 76 11.91 1.76 -1.01
C PRO A 76 11.94 2.30 -2.46
N ASN A 77 13.00 1.95 -3.20
CA ASN A 77 13.23 2.31 -4.61
C ASN A 77 12.82 1.20 -5.61
N GLY A 78 12.25 0.10 -5.12
CA GLY A 78 11.79 -0.97 -6.00
C GLY A 78 10.50 -0.56 -6.69
N MET A 79 10.50 -0.65 -8.01
CA MET A 79 9.44 -0.23 -8.89
C MET A 79 9.06 -1.40 -9.81
N CYS A 80 7.76 -1.57 -10.04
CA CYS A 80 7.29 -2.54 -11.01
C CYS A 80 7.73 -2.13 -12.42
N ASN A 81 8.57 -2.95 -13.05
CA ASN A 81 8.85 -2.82 -14.46
C ASN A 81 7.68 -3.43 -15.22
N VAL A 82 6.80 -2.58 -15.74
CA VAL A 82 5.59 -2.99 -16.47
C VAL A 82 5.88 -3.67 -17.82
N ILE A 83 7.11 -3.57 -18.34
CA ILE A 83 7.53 -4.25 -19.58
C ILE A 83 7.84 -5.72 -19.29
N THR A 84 8.58 -5.99 -18.21
CA THR A 84 8.90 -7.35 -17.79
C THR A 84 7.83 -7.96 -16.89
N GLY A 85 6.94 -7.13 -16.33
CA GLY A 85 5.96 -7.52 -15.33
C GLY A 85 6.59 -7.92 -14.01
N VAL A 86 7.76 -7.37 -13.66
CA VAL A 86 8.53 -7.77 -12.48
C VAL A 86 9.02 -6.56 -11.69
N CYS A 87 8.95 -6.62 -10.36
CA CYS A 87 9.50 -5.59 -9.48
C CYS A 87 11.03 -5.56 -9.52
N THR A 88 11.60 -4.42 -9.88
CA THR A 88 13.05 -4.20 -10.03
C THR A 88 13.49 -2.95 -9.28
N CYS A 89 14.78 -2.82 -8.94
CA CYS A 89 15.31 -1.57 -8.39
C CYS A 89 15.43 -0.51 -9.49
N ALA A 90 14.80 0.64 -9.31
CA ALA A 90 14.93 1.76 -10.24
C ALA A 90 16.34 2.37 -10.14
N GLY A 91 17.22 2.07 -11.09
CA GLY A 91 18.51 2.75 -11.26
C GLY A 91 19.63 2.36 -10.29
N HIS A 92 19.45 1.35 -9.45
CA HIS A 92 20.49 0.82 -8.57
C HIS A 92 20.78 -0.64 -8.87
N VAL A 93 22.06 -0.98 -9.07
CA VAL A 93 22.53 -2.36 -9.20
C VAL A 93 22.29 -3.08 -7.88
N MET A 94 21.67 -4.27 -7.94
CA MET A 94 21.67 -5.17 -6.79
C MET A 94 23.10 -5.62 -6.54
N VAL A 95 23.74 -5.02 -5.54
CA VAL A 95 24.93 -5.64 -4.94
C VAL A 95 24.39 -6.78 -4.11
N VAL A 96 24.29 -7.97 -4.71
CA VAL A 96 24.23 -9.20 -3.92
C VAL A 96 25.57 -9.24 -3.20
N ASP A 97 25.57 -8.93 -1.90
CA ASP A 97 26.72 -9.19 -1.05
C ASP A 97 26.82 -10.71 -0.90
N THR A 98 27.26 -11.39 -1.96
CA THR A 98 27.91 -12.68 -1.82
C THR A 98 29.17 -12.35 -1.07
N ARG A 99 29.14 -12.47 0.26
CA ARG A 99 30.36 -12.58 1.05
C ARG A 99 31.19 -13.66 0.38
N VAL A 100 32.19 -13.25 -0.39
CA VAL A 100 33.21 -14.18 -0.87
C VAL A 100 33.96 -14.56 0.39
N ASN A 101 33.59 -15.69 0.99
CA ASN A 101 34.46 -16.34 1.95
C ASN A 101 35.70 -16.79 1.16
N VAL A 102 36.68 -15.90 1.02
CA VAL A 102 38.04 -16.30 0.67
C VAL A 102 38.59 -16.99 1.90
N THR A 103 38.31 -18.29 2.01
CA THR A 103 39.06 -19.17 2.89
C THR A 103 40.26 -19.68 2.10
N LYS A 104 41.39 -18.98 2.20
CA LYS A 104 42.72 -19.62 2.18
C LYS A 104 43.81 -18.68 2.69
#